data_AF-A0A450XTQ3-F1
#
_entry.id   AF-A0A450XTQ3-F1
#
_cell.length_a   1.000
_cell.length_b   1.000
_cell.length_c   1.000
_cell.angle_alpha   90.00
_cell.angle_beta   90.00
_cell.angle_gamma   90.00
#
_symmetry.space_group_name_H-M   'P 1'
#
loop_
_entity.id
_entity.type
_entity.pdbx_description
1 polymer ?
#
loop_
_entity_poly.entity_id
_entity_poly.type
_entity_poly.pdbx_seq_one_letter_code
_entity_poly.pdbx_strand_id
1 'polypeptide(L)' 'MKFPYGISDFDSLITRRYHYIDRTDHIPLLEKAGDQLLFLRPRRFGKSLLLLMLASYYDLNKVDRFESYYETADALSFLL' A
#
# COMPACT_ATOMS: atom_id res chain seq x y z
N MET A 1 -3.74 15.22 11.46
CA MET A 1 -3.66 14.40 10.23
C MET A 1 -2.70 15.05 9.24
N LYS A 2 -1.58 14.41 8.90
CA LYS A 2 -0.67 14.89 7.84
C LYS A 2 -1.11 14.28 6.52
N PHE A 3 -1.70 15.08 5.64
CA PHE A 3 -2.03 14.64 4.29
C PHE A 3 -0.78 14.70 3.42
N PRO A 4 -0.45 13.63 2.70
CA PRO A 4 0.68 13.64 1.78
C PRO A 4 0.31 14.38 0.50
N TYR A 5 0.43 15.70 0.52
CA TYR A 5 0.33 16.51 -0.69
C TYR A 5 1.68 16.51 -1.41
N GLY A 6 1.71 15.92 -2.62
CA GLY A 6 2.90 15.92 -3.48
C GLY A 6 3.98 14.90 -3.10
N ILE A 7 3.70 13.98 -2.17
CA ILE A 7 4.62 12.91 -1.80
C ILE A 7 4.22 11.65 -2.57
N SER A 8 5.08 11.25 -3.50
CA SER A 8 4.92 10.06 -4.34
C SER A 8 5.96 8.99 -4.02
N ASP A 9 6.40 8.93 -2.76
CA ASP A 9 7.37 7.95 -2.28
C ASP A 9 6.78 7.19 -1.10
N PHE A 10 6.68 5.87 -1.22
CA PHE A 10 6.09 4.99 -0.20
C PHE A 10 6.93 4.98 1.08
N ASP A 11 8.26 4.96 0.96
CA ASP A 11 9.15 4.94 2.12
C ASP A 11 9.03 6.23 2.94
N SER A 12 9.01 7.39 2.26
CA SER A 12 8.75 8.68 2.89
C SER A 12 7.37 8.77 3.54
N LEU A 13 6.34 8.13 2.96
CA LEU A 13 4.99 8.13 3.53
C LEU A 13 4.94 7.41 4.87
N ILE A 14 5.51 6.21 4.93
CA ILE A 14 5.52 5.39 6.14
C ILE A 14 6.46 5.98 7.19
N THR A 15 7.72 6.27 6.82
CA THR A 15 8.74 6.80 7.74
C THR A 15 8.33 8.13 8.37
N ARG A 16 7.67 9.01 7.61
CA ARG A 16 7.22 10.33 8.11
C ARG A 16 5.80 10.28 8.72
N ARG A 17 5.23 9.08 8.88
CA ARG A 17 3.89 8.83 9.45
C ARG A 17 2.80 9.71 8.81
N TYR A 18 2.81 9.79 7.48
CA TYR A 18 1.71 10.41 6.75
C TYR A 18 0.45 9.54 6.87
N HIS A 19 -0.71 10.18 6.67
CA HIS A 19 -1.96 9.43 6.66
C HIS A 19 -2.01 8.57 5.38
N TYR A 20 -1.73 7.28 5.57
CA TYR A 20 -1.80 6.23 4.57
C TYR A 20 -2.90 5.25 4.98
N ILE A 21 -3.78 4.93 4.04
CA ILE A 21 -4.77 3.87 4.23
C ILE A 21 -4.15 2.61 3.68
N ASP A 22 -3.84 1.68 4.57
CA ASP A 22 -3.35 0.36 4.16
C ASP A 22 -4.45 -0.36 3.37
N ARG A 23 -4.07 -0.88 2.21
CA ARG A 23 -4.94 -1.63 1.28
C ARG A 23 -4.34 -2.98 0.93
N THR A 24 -3.42 -3.47 1.75
CA THR A 24 -2.74 -4.76 1.56
C THR A 24 -3.74 -5.92 1.60
N ASP A 25 -4.83 -5.77 2.35
CA ASP A 25 -6.00 -6.67 2.37
C ASP A 25 -6.69 -6.83 1.01
N HIS A 26 -6.55 -5.84 0.12
CA HIS A 26 -7.12 -5.89 -1.23
C HIS A 26 -6.21 -6.55 -2.27
N ILE A 27 -4.95 -6.89 -1.93
CA ILE A 27 -4.02 -7.55 -2.85
C ILE A 27 -4.55 -8.90 -3.33
N PRO A 28 -5.08 -9.79 -2.47
CA PRO A 28 -5.64 -11.07 -2.94
C PRO A 28 -6.84 -10.89 -3.87
N LEU A 29 -7.60 -9.81 -3.70
CA LEU A 29 -8.72 -9.47 -4.59
C LEU A 29 -8.24 -8.94 -5.93
N LEU A 30 -7.15 -8.16 -5.95
CA LEU A 30 -6.47 -7.71 -7.16
C LEU A 30 -5.90 -8.91 -7.95
N GLU A 31 -5.25 -9.85 -7.29
CA GLU A 31 -4.72 -11.07 -7.91
C GLU A 31 -5.83 -11.95 -8.51
N LYS A 32 -6.98 -12.04 -7.86
CA LYS A 32 -8.15 -12.79 -8.36
C LYS A 32 -8.91 -12.07 -9.48
N ALA A 33 -8.77 -10.75 -9.61
CA ALA A 33 -9.53 -9.96 -10.58
C ALA A 33 -9.03 -10.14 -12.03
N GLY A 34 -7.86 -10.76 -12.23
CA GLY A 34 -7.36 -11.20 -13.53
C GLY A 34 -6.00 -10.60 -13.90
N ASP A 35 -5.40 -11.13 -14.96
CA ASP A 35 -4.02 -10.82 -15.38
C ASP A 35 -3.80 -9.35 -15.78
N GLN A 36 -4.89 -8.64 -16.15
CA GLN A 36 -4.83 -7.25 -16.56
C GLN A 36 -5.88 -6.39 -15.84
N LEU A 37 -5.40 -5.58 -14.90
CA LEU A 37 -6.22 -4.63 -14.15
C LEU A 37 -6.31 -3.29 -14.86
N LEU A 38 -7.46 -2.98 -15.46
CA LEU A 38 -7.70 -1.67 -16.05
C LEU A 38 -8.21 -0.69 -15.00
N PHE A 39 -7.34 0.20 -14.53
CA PHE A 39 -7.81 1.34 -13.75
C PHE A 39 -8.47 2.36 -14.69
N LEU A 40 -9.81 2.46 -14.65
CA LEU A 40 -10.63 3.51 -15.29
C LEU A 40 -10.10 4.91 -14.95
N ARG A 41 -10.57 6.02 -15.54
CA ARG A 41 -9.97 7.37 -15.32
C ARG A 41 -10.59 8.20 -14.15
N PRO A 42 -10.70 7.74 -12.87
CA PRO A 42 -10.97 8.67 -11.78
C PRO A 42 -9.68 9.43 -11.42
N ARG A 43 -9.78 10.76 -11.47
CA ARG A 43 -8.70 11.69 -11.14
C ARG A 43 -8.45 11.65 -9.61
N ARG A 44 -7.18 11.63 -9.20
CA ARG A 44 -6.75 11.61 -7.77
C ARG A 44 -7.23 10.39 -6.96
N PHE A 45 -7.58 9.28 -7.60
CA PHE A 45 -7.98 8.05 -6.90
C PHE A 45 -6.83 7.37 -6.12
N GLY A 46 -5.59 7.85 -6.28
CA GLY A 46 -4.44 7.24 -5.60
C GLY A 46 -3.89 6.00 -6.31
N LYS A 47 -4.15 5.83 -7.62
CA LYS A 47 -3.58 4.73 -8.40
C LYS A 47 -2.05 4.65 -8.31
N SER A 48 -1.38 5.79 -8.38
CA SER A 48 0.09 5.86 -8.24
C SER A 48 0.54 5.37 -6.87
N LEU A 49 -0.19 5.70 -5.82
CA LEU A 49 0.09 5.25 -4.47
C LEU A 49 -0.14 3.74 -4.31
N LEU A 50 -1.18 3.20 -4.94
CA LEU A 50 -1.43 1.76 -5.00
C LEU A 50 -0.27 1.03 -5.68
N LEU A 51 0.22 1.52 -6.83
CA LEU A 51 1.36 0.92 -7.52
C LEU A 51 2.65 0.98 -6.70
N LEU A 52 2.88 2.06 -5.97
CA LEU A 52 4.04 2.18 -5.07
C LEU A 52 3.96 1.20 -3.90
N MET A 53 2.76 0.98 -3.35
CA MET A 53 2.54 -0.06 -2.34
C MET A 53 2.78 -1.44 -2.92
N LEU A 54 2.21 -1.78 -4.09
CA LEU A 54 2.43 -3.08 -4.74
C LEU A 54 3.92 -3.29 -5.05
N ALA A 55 4.60 -2.25 -5.54
CA ALA A 55 6.04 -2.30 -5.76
C ALA A 55 6.81 -2.52 -4.46
N SER A 56 6.38 -1.95 -3.34
CA SER A 56 7.02 -2.20 -2.04
C SER A 56 6.67 -3.58 -1.46
N TYR A 57 5.48 -4.10 -1.75
CA TYR A 57 4.98 -5.38 -1.28
C TYR A 57 5.67 -6.56 -1.98
N TYR A 58 5.87 -6.48 -3.31
CA TYR A 58 6.52 -7.54 -4.10
C TYR A 58 8.04 -7.40 -4.23
N ASP A 59 8.65 -6.34 -3.68
CA ASP A 59 10.10 -6.16 -3.74
C ASP A 59 10.82 -6.99 -2.66
N LEU A 60 11.47 -8.07 -3.11
CA LEU A 60 12.23 -8.99 -2.27
C LEU A 60 13.40 -8.31 -1.54
N ASN A 61 13.91 -7.18 -2.02
CA ASN A 61 14.99 -6.44 -1.34
C ASN A 61 14.49 -5.63 -0.13
N LYS A 62 13.16 -5.55 0.06
CA LYS A 62 12.53 -4.82 1.16
C LYS A 62 11.95 -5.74 2.23
N VAL A 63 12.22 -7.04 2.15
CA VAL A 63 11.74 -8.04 3.13
C VAL A 63 12.18 -7.67 4.55
N ASP A 64 13.43 -7.22 4.73
CA ASP A 64 13.96 -6.80 6.04
C ASP A 64 13.24 -5.57 6.62
N ARG A 65 12.55 -4.79 5.78
CA ARG A 65 11.79 -3.60 6.18
C ARG A 65 10.28 -3.83 6.17
N PHE A 66 9.83 -5.03 5.78
CA PHE A 66 8.42 -5.34 5.66
C PHE A 66 7.69 -5.18 7.00
N GLU A 67 8.26 -5.71 8.08
CA GLU A 67 7.71 -5.53 9.43
C GLU A 67 7.59 -4.04 9.78
N SER A 68 8.61 -3.22 9.51
CA SER A 68 8.54 -1.78 9.78
C SER A 68 7.46 -1.02 8.99
N TYR A 69 7.02 -1.57 7.86
CA TYR A 69 5.96 -0.97 7.03
C TYR A 69 4.55 -1.45 7.41
N TYR A 70 4.41 -2.69 7.88
CA TYR A 70 3.13 -3.37 8.06
C TYR A 70 2.83 -3.81 9.51
N GLU A 71 3.74 -3.61 10.48
CA GLU A 71 3.59 -4.00 11.90
C GLU A 71 2.36 -3.41 12.62
N THR A 72 1.70 -2.39 12.07
CA THR A 72 0.46 -1.85 12.66
C THR A 72 -0.82 -2.59 12.25
N ALA A 73 -0.75 -3.63 11.42
CA ALA A 73 -1.92 -4.40 10.99
C ALA A 73 -2.17 -5.68 11.80
N ASP A 74 -1.25 -6.11 12.66
CA ASP A 74 -1.17 -7.51 13.10
C ASP A 74 -1.49 -7.77 14.59
N ALA A 75 -2.56 -7.16 15.11
CA ALA A 75 -3.03 -7.49 16.46
C ALA A 75 -4.51 -7.87 16.60
N LEU A 76 -5.38 -7.67 15.60
CA LEU A 76 -6.83 -7.89 15.81
C LEU A 76 -7.64 -8.48 14.65
N SER A 77 -7.07 -8.79 13.48
CA SER A 77 -7.86 -9.31 12.34
C SER A 77 -7.71 -10.81 12.07
N PHE A 78 -6.80 -11.52 12.74
CA PHE A 78 -6.59 -12.96 12.50
C PHE A 78 -7.31 -13.89 13.51
N LEU A 79 -8.06 -13.34 14.49
CA LEU A 79 -8.71 -14.12 15.55
C LEU A 79 -10.24 -13.92 15.67
N LEU A 80 -10.89 -13.39 14.65
CA LEU A 80 -12.35 -13.42 14.45
C LEU A 80 -12.68 -13.66 12.97
#